data_AF-A0A661IUE6-F1
#
_entry.id   AF-A0A661IUE6-F1
#
_cell.length_a   1.000
_cell.length_b   1.000
_cell.length_c   1.000
_cell.angle_alpha   90.00
_cell.angle_beta   90.00
_cell.angle_gamma   90.00
#
_symmetry.space_group_name_H-M   'P 1'
#
loop_
_entity.id
_entity.type
_entity.pdbx_description
1 polymer ?
#
loop_
_entity_poly.entity_id
_entity_poly.type
_entity_poly.pdbx_seq_one_letter_code
_entity_poly.pdbx_strand_id
1 'polypeptide(L)'
;MQRAKKIKKISNAFLRAVDALGLNRGVEDPRERVVFHTLRHTFASWLASRGTPLHVIQKLLGHRTIRMTERYSHLLPSAEKEAIKGIENMVLTQKAERRTKWHQGP
;
A
#
# COMPACT_ATOMS: atom_id res chain seq x y z
N MET A 1 -26.84 -10.22 -23.94
CA MET A 1 -26.14 -9.43 -22.90
C MET A 1 -27.15 -8.83 -21.94
N GLN A 2 -27.26 -9.33 -20.70
CA GLN A 2 -28.20 -8.77 -19.72
C GLN A 2 -27.64 -7.43 -19.20
N ARG A 3 -28.38 -6.33 -19.38
CA ARG A 3 -28.06 -5.03 -18.78
C ARG A 3 -28.15 -5.15 -17.26
N ALA A 4 -27.07 -4.81 -16.55
CA ALA A 4 -27.08 -4.72 -15.10
C ALA A 4 -28.24 -3.83 -14.62
N LYS A 5 -29.10 -4.35 -13.73
CA LYS A 5 -30.20 -3.58 -13.13
C LYS A 5 -29.63 -2.35 -12.43
N LYS A 6 -30.15 -1.15 -12.76
CA LYS A 6 -29.77 0.10 -12.10
C LYS A 6 -30.00 -0.03 -10.58
N ILE A 7 -28.94 0.20 -9.80
CA ILE A 7 -29.04 0.29 -8.34
C ILE A 7 -29.92 1.49 -8.01
N LYS A 8 -31.09 1.24 -7.42
CA LYS A 8 -32.05 2.30 -7.04
C LYS A 8 -31.74 2.95 -5.69
N LYS A 9 -31.04 2.23 -4.80
CA LYS A 9 -30.67 2.70 -3.46
C LYS A 9 -29.43 1.96 -2.99
N ILE A 10 -28.47 2.68 -2.41
CA ILE A 10 -27.31 2.08 -1.75
C ILE A 10 -27.77 1.61 -0.35
N SER A 11 -27.33 0.42 0.07
CA SER A 11 -27.64 -0.10 1.40
C SER A 11 -26.97 0.74 2.49
N ASN A 12 -27.72 1.08 3.54
CA ASN A 12 -27.20 1.74 4.74
C ASN A 12 -26.50 0.76 5.71
N ALA A 13 -26.25 -0.48 5.29
CA ALA A 13 -25.67 -1.51 6.16
C ALA A 13 -24.34 -1.08 6.80
N PHE A 14 -23.46 -0.42 6.03
CA PHE A 14 -22.20 0.10 6.55
C PHE A 14 -22.42 1.12 7.68
N LEU A 15 -23.30 2.11 7.46
CA LEU A 15 -23.58 3.15 8.46
C LEU A 15 -24.19 2.54 9.72
N ARG A 16 -25.09 1.55 9.59
CA ARG A 16 -25.62 0.82 10.75
C ARG A 16 -24.54 0.06 11.52
N ALA A 17 -23.59 -0.56 10.82
CA ALA A 17 -22.50 -1.27 11.48
C ALA A 17 -21.57 -0.30 12.24
N VAL A 18 -21.25 0.84 11.64
CA VAL A 18 -20.46 1.90 12.28
C VAL A 18 -21.14 2.43 13.53
N ASP A 19 -22.45 2.67 13.48
CA ASP A 19 -23.26 3.14 14.60
C ASP A 19 -23.39 2.09 15.71
N ALA A 20 -23.71 0.84 15.34
CA ALA A 20 -23.83 -0.27 16.29
C ALA A 20 -22.53 -0.55 17.05
N LEU A 21 -21.38 -0.47 16.37
CA LEU A 21 -20.06 -0.62 16.97
C LEU A 21 -19.57 0.64 17.68
N GLY A 22 -20.30 1.76 17.57
CA GLY A 22 -19.95 3.02 18.22
C GLY A 22 -18.67 3.66 17.70
N LEU A 23 -18.23 3.35 16.48
CA LEU A 23 -16.93 3.79 15.94
C LEU A 23 -16.78 5.32 15.79
N ASN A 24 -17.90 6.06 15.81
CA ASN A 24 -17.93 7.52 15.74
C ASN A 24 -18.38 8.19 17.05
N ARG A 25 -18.55 7.43 18.14
CA ARG A 25 -18.96 8.01 19.44
C ARG A 25 -17.84 8.88 19.99
N GLY A 26 -18.17 10.13 20.33
CA GLY A 26 -17.19 11.10 20.85
C GLY A 26 -16.28 11.72 19.78
N VAL A 27 -16.53 11.46 18.49
CA VAL A 27 -15.76 12.08 17.41
C VAL A 27 -16.34 13.46 17.07
N GLU A 28 -15.62 14.51 17.47
CA GLU A 28 -15.99 15.90 17.22
C GLU A 28 -15.57 16.38 15.83
N ASP A 29 -14.32 16.09 15.41
CA ASP A 29 -13.83 16.46 14.08
C ASP A 29 -14.43 15.53 13.01
N PRO A 30 -15.17 16.06 12.02
CA PRO A 30 -15.69 15.26 10.90
C PRO A 30 -14.61 14.50 10.11
N ARG A 31 -13.35 14.95 10.12
CA ARG A 31 -12.24 14.30 9.41
C ARG A 31 -11.80 12.99 10.05
N GLU A 32 -12.09 12.82 11.34
CA GLU A 32 -11.75 11.61 12.10
C GLU A 32 -12.87 10.57 12.06
N ARG A 33 -14.04 10.92 11.50
CA ARG A 33 -15.16 9.99 11.42
C ARG A 33 -14.88 8.82 10.49
N VAL A 34 -15.22 7.63 10.96
CA VAL A 34 -15.27 6.41 10.16
C VAL A 34 -16.44 6.51 9.19
N VAL A 35 -16.10 6.59 7.90
CA VAL A 35 -17.02 6.63 6.77
C VAL A 35 -16.64 5.56 5.75
N PHE A 36 -17.44 5.37 4.72
CA PHE A 36 -17.17 4.34 3.71
C PHE A 36 -15.79 4.53 3.04
N HIS A 37 -15.36 5.79 2.86
CA HIS A 37 -14.05 6.11 2.30
C HIS A 37 -12.87 5.73 3.21
N THR A 38 -13.10 5.57 4.53
CA THR A 38 -12.09 5.11 5.47
C THR A 38 -11.58 3.72 5.08
N LEU A 39 -12.45 2.82 4.61
CA LEU A 39 -12.05 1.49 4.14
C LEU A 39 -11.03 1.55 3.00
N ARG A 40 -11.22 2.51 2.08
CA ARG A 40 -10.31 2.74 0.95
C ARG A 40 -8.95 3.23 1.43
N HIS A 41 -8.93 4.09 2.44
CA HIS A 41 -7.69 4.54 3.09
C HIS A 41 -6.98 3.41 3.82
N THR A 42 -7.72 2.58 4.57
CA THR A 42 -7.16 1.42 5.28
C THR A 42 -6.51 0.43 4.31
N PHE A 43 -7.20 0.09 3.22
CA PHE A 43 -6.66 -0.82 2.19
C PHE A 43 -5.35 -0.29 1.58
N ALA A 44 -5.33 0.97 1.19
CA ALA A 44 -4.14 1.59 0.61
C ALA A 44 -2.97 1.68 1.61
N SER A 45 -3.26 2.01 2.85
CA SER A 45 -2.27 2.11 3.92
C SER A 45 -1.61 0.77 4.21
N TRP A 46 -2.40 -0.31 4.30
CA TRP A 46 -1.85 -1.66 4.49
C TRP A 46 -0.98 -2.13 3.34
N LEU A 47 -1.36 -1.83 2.10
CA LEU A 47 -0.52 -2.16 0.94
C LEU A 47 0.80 -1.41 0.98
N ALA A 48 0.77 -0.11 1.28
CA ALA A 48 1.97 0.70 1.38
C ALA A 48 2.89 0.22 2.52
N SER A 49 2.34 -0.05 3.70
CA SER A 49 3.10 -0.60 4.85
C SER A 49 3.73 -1.96 4.56
N ARG A 50 3.19 -2.73 3.61
CA ARG A 50 3.76 -4.00 3.16
C ARG A 50 4.78 -3.86 2.02
N GLY A 51 5.14 -2.63 1.63
CA GLY A 51 6.09 -2.39 0.54
C GLY A 51 5.51 -2.50 -0.87
N THR A 52 4.18 -2.48 -1.01
CA THR A 52 3.57 -2.51 -2.34
C THR A 52 3.90 -1.20 -3.09
N PRO A 53 4.44 -1.26 -4.32
CA PRO A 53 4.78 -0.05 -5.07
C PRO A 53 3.56 0.85 -5.33
N LEU A 54 3.73 2.18 -5.25
CA LEU A 54 2.62 3.14 -5.39
C LEU A 54 1.88 3.03 -6.73
N HIS A 55 2.57 2.69 -7.82
CA HIS A 55 1.92 2.50 -9.13
C HIS A 55 0.95 1.30 -9.14
N VAL A 56 1.24 0.25 -8.34
CA VAL A 56 0.35 -0.91 -8.17
C VAL A 56 -0.85 -0.48 -7.34
N ILE A 57 -0.62 0.20 -6.21
CA ILE A 57 -1.69 0.72 -5.34
C ILE A 57 -2.61 1.66 -6.14
N GLN A 58 -2.05 2.54 -6.99
CA GLN A 58 -2.81 3.43 -7.86
C GLN A 58 -3.78 2.65 -8.77
N LYS A 59 -3.29 1.58 -9.42
CA LYS A 59 -4.10 0.73 -10.29
C LYS A 59 -5.18 0.00 -9.52
N LEU A 60 -4.87 -0.58 -8.36
CA LEU A 60 -5.83 -1.31 -7.51
C LEU A 60 -6.94 -0.39 -6.99
N LEU A 61 -6.61 0.86 -6.69
CA LEU A 61 -7.60 1.85 -6.27
C LEU A 61 -8.35 2.44 -7.47
N GLY A 62 -7.81 2.39 -8.68
CA GLY A 62 -8.36 3.09 -9.83
C GLY A 62 -8.18 4.62 -9.74
N HIS A 63 -7.05 5.07 -9.18
CA HIS A 63 -6.72 6.49 -9.13
C HIS A 63 -6.28 7.01 -10.50
N ARG A 64 -6.86 8.14 -10.89
CA ARG A 64 -6.57 8.79 -12.18
C ARG A 64 -5.13 9.29 -12.27
N THR A 65 -4.57 9.76 -11.16
CA THR A 65 -3.20 10.30 -11.09
C THR A 65 -2.45 9.69 -9.92
N ILE A 66 -1.11 9.60 -10.05
CA ILE A 66 -0.25 9.08 -8.99
C ILE A 66 -0.28 9.97 -7.73
N ARG A 67 -0.47 11.29 -7.90
CA ARG A 67 -0.60 12.28 -6.84
C ARG A 67 -1.67 11.94 -5.80
N MET A 68 -2.75 11.25 -6.20
CA MET A 68 -3.78 10.77 -5.26
C MET A 68 -3.27 9.66 -4.34
N THR A 69 -2.32 8.86 -4.82
CA THR A 69 -1.70 7.73 -4.11
C THR A 69 -0.45 8.14 -3.33
N GLU A 70 0.22 9.23 -3.72
CA GLU A 70 1.42 9.76 -3.04
C GLU A 70 1.21 10.00 -1.55
N ARG A 71 -0.04 10.25 -1.10
CA ARG A 71 -0.34 10.36 0.34
C ARG A 71 0.07 9.14 1.16
N TYR A 72 0.29 7.96 0.55
CA TYR A 72 0.72 6.74 1.25
C TYR A 72 2.21 6.46 1.12
N SER A 73 2.98 7.31 0.42
CA SER A 73 4.42 7.09 0.20
C SER A 73 5.21 6.97 1.51
N HIS A 74 4.83 7.74 2.52
CA HIS A 74 5.45 7.76 3.84
C HIS A 74 5.29 6.43 4.62
N LEU A 75 4.32 5.59 4.24
CA LEU A 75 4.10 4.28 4.85
C LEU A 75 4.96 3.20 4.20
N LEU A 76 5.59 3.47 3.06
CA LEU A 76 6.46 2.50 2.42
C LEU A 76 7.65 2.22 3.34
N PRO A 77 8.04 0.93 3.49
CA PRO A 77 9.34 0.62 4.06
C PRO A 77 10.42 1.36 3.26
N SER A 78 11.55 1.66 3.90
CA SER A 78 12.66 2.37 3.27
C SER A 78 13.28 1.51 2.16
N ALA A 79 12.63 1.52 1.00
CA ALA A 79 13.01 0.76 -0.19
C ALA A 79 14.39 1.18 -0.69
N GLU A 80 14.77 2.44 -0.45
CA GLU A 80 16.11 2.96 -0.72
C GLU A 80 17.19 2.19 0.04
N LYS A 81 17.00 1.98 1.34
CA LYS A 81 17.96 1.23 2.17
C LYS A 81 18.07 -0.23 1.76
N GLU A 82 16.93 -0.85 1.42
CA GLU A 82 16.93 -2.25 0.95
C GLU A 82 17.53 -2.41 -0.44
N ALA A 83 17.24 -1.49 -1.37
CA ALA A 83 17.82 -1.51 -2.71
C ALA A 83 19.34 -1.30 -2.68
N ILE A 84 19.82 -0.35 -1.87
CA ILE A 84 21.26 -0.10 -1.70
C ILE A 84 21.94 -1.33 -1.10
N LYS A 85 21.35 -1.95 -0.06
CA LYS A 85 21.86 -3.21 0.51
C LYS A 85 21.93 -4.34 -0.52
N GLY A 86 20.94 -4.44 -1.40
CA GLY A 86 20.94 -5.43 -2.48
C GLY A 86 22.15 -5.27 -3.42
N ILE A 87 22.45 -4.03 -3.82
CA ILE A 87 23.60 -3.73 -4.67
C ILE A 87 24.92 -4.00 -3.92
N GLU A 88 25.02 -3.58 -2.66
CA GLU A 88 26.22 -3.80 -1.83
C GLU A 88 26.54 -5.29 -1.72
N ASN A 89 25.54 -6.12 -1.42
CA ASN A 89 25.70 -7.57 -1.35
C ASN A 89 26.16 -8.17 -2.68
N MET A 90 25.59 -7.72 -3.80
CA MET A 90 26.00 -8.18 -5.14
C MET A 90 27.47 -7.85 -5.43
N VAL A 91 27.93 -6.64 -5.08
CA VAL A 91 29.33 -6.21 -5.31
C VAL A 91 30.30 -6.99 -4.43
N LEU A 92 29.93 -7.23 -3.15
CA LEU A 92 30.76 -7.98 -2.21
C LEU A 92 30.93 -9.45 -2.64
N THR A 93 29.85 -10.09 -3.10
CA THR A 93 29.87 -11.46 -3.61
C THR A 93 30.79 -11.59 -4.83
N GLN A 94 30.69 -10.70 -5.82
CA GLN A 94 31.59 -10.72 -6.99
C GLN A 94 33.06 -10.50 -6.61
N LYS A 95 33.34 -9.65 -5.62
CA LYS A 95 34.72 -9.43 -5.15
C LYS A 95 35.29 -10.65 -4.45
N ALA A 96 34.46 -11.39 -3.71
CA ALA A 96 34.86 -12.63 -3.05
C ALA A 96 35.17 -13.73 -4.07
N GLU A 97 34.30 -13.94 -5.06
CA GLU A 97 34.46 -14.94 -6.14
C GLU A 97 35.70 -14.67 -7.00
N ARG A 98 35.94 -13.40 -7.34
CA ARG A 98 37.17 -13.01 -8.03
C ARG A 98 38.42 -13.34 -7.22
N ARG A 99 38.36 -13.20 -5.88
CA ARG A 99 39.52 -13.39 -5.00
C ARG A 99 39.85 -14.87 -4.78
N THR A 100 38.84 -15.74 -4.71
CA THR A 100 39.02 -17.20 -4.62
C THR A 100 39.53 -17.80 -5.93
N LYS A 101 39.16 -17.23 -7.09
CA LYS A 101 39.63 -17.70 -8.41
C LYS A 101 41.14 -17.55 -8.63
N TRP A 102 41.83 -16.64 -7.92
CA TRP A 102 43.30 -16.52 -7.97
C TRP A 102 44.04 -17.42 -6.98
N HIS A 103 43.34 -18.05 -6.02
CA HIS A 103 43.94 -18.93 -5.00
C HIS A 103 43.80 -20.43 -5.31
N GLN A 104 43.10 -20.78 -6.40
CA GLN A 104 42.97 -22.15 -6.93
C GLN A 104 43.66 -22.18 -8.31
N GLY A 105 44.99 -22.18 -8.32
CA GLY A 105 45.80 -22.41 -9.53
C GLY A 105 46.06 -23.92 -9.74
N PRO A 106 46.41 -24.35 -10.96
CA PRO A 106 46.65 -25.76 -11.31
C PRO A 106 47.81 -26.39 -10.54
#